data_AF-A0A5C2H9L9-F1
#
_entry.id   AF-A0A5C2H9L9-F1
#
_cell.length_a   1.000
_cell.length_b   1.000
_cell.length_c   1.000
_cell.angle_alpha   90.00
_cell.angle_beta   90.00
_cell.angle_gamma   90.00
#
_symmetry.space_group_name_H-M   'P 1'
#
loop_
_entity.id
_entity.type
_entity.pdbx_description
1 polymer ?
#
loop_
_entity_poly.entity_id
_entity_poly.type
_entity_poly.pdbx_seq_one_letter_code
_entity_poly.pdbx_strand_id
1 'polypeptide(L)'
;MSVKALNLAFETKLNGNLKLVLLALADSADDNMQCFPSYAHIARKASISVSTAKRAIEKLEKIKALKKQNRFKKNKKEQTSNIYTLTIGSINMTLGQNDTRGSVTAMTRGGVTSDTRGGVTAMSYEPSSLNHQLTSLEGEREIFTNFNDFRDFCIKNKNKISFQLPYPFQNLQKGTIVEISEIGYLKNKTIDKLFEKDKSLKIWTYMFEKQEKIIKMIKG
;
A
#
# COMPACT_ATOMS: atom_id res chain seq x y z
N MET A 1 10.96 -9.72 14.71
CA MET A 1 10.03 -8.68 14.27
C MET A 1 10.89 -7.54 13.75
N SER A 2 10.78 -7.20 12.48
CA SER A 2 11.57 -6.14 11.85
C SER A 2 10.71 -4.92 11.59
N VAL A 3 11.05 -3.80 12.22
CA VAL A 3 10.35 -2.51 12.05
C VAL A 3 10.43 -2.06 10.58
N LYS A 4 11.55 -2.32 9.92
CA LYS A 4 11.75 -2.02 8.50
C LYS A 4 10.76 -2.76 7.60
N ALA A 5 10.56 -4.05 7.83
CA ALA A 5 9.64 -4.86 7.04
C ALA A 5 8.19 -4.37 7.19
N LEU A 6 7.80 -4.00 8.42
CA LEU A 6 6.48 -3.46 8.73
C LEU A 6 6.23 -2.12 8.03
N ASN A 7 7.15 -1.17 8.13
CA ASN A 7 7.01 0.14 7.49
C ASN A 7 6.82 0.00 5.97
N LEU A 8 7.66 -0.81 5.32
CA LEU A 8 7.53 -1.09 3.89
C LEU A 8 6.19 -1.75 3.57
N ALA A 9 5.71 -2.67 4.42
CA ALA A 9 4.41 -3.31 4.22
C ALA A 9 3.27 -2.29 4.33
N PHE A 10 3.34 -1.33 5.25
CA PHE A 10 2.36 -0.24 5.41
C PHE A 10 2.33 0.73 4.22
N GLU A 11 3.46 0.98 3.57
CA GLU A 11 3.54 1.85 2.39
C GLU A 11 2.93 1.22 1.12
N THR A 12 2.75 -0.10 1.08
CA THR A 12 2.17 -0.77 -0.11
C THR A 12 0.72 -0.34 -0.40
N LYS A 13 0.35 -0.18 -1.67
CA LYS A 13 -1.03 0.11 -2.10
C LYS A 13 -1.98 -1.11 -2.11
N LEU A 14 -1.68 -2.13 -1.32
CA LEU A 14 -2.53 -3.31 -1.20
C LEU A 14 -3.71 -3.03 -0.27
N ASN A 15 -4.85 -3.69 -0.52
CA ASN A 15 -6.06 -3.56 0.27
C ASN A 15 -6.58 -4.93 0.73
N GLY A 16 -7.51 -4.91 1.69
CA GLY A 16 -8.18 -6.09 2.23
C GLY A 16 -7.22 -7.19 2.72
N ASN A 17 -7.57 -8.44 2.44
CA ASN A 17 -6.85 -9.61 2.95
C ASN A 17 -5.39 -9.69 2.45
N LEU A 18 -5.07 -9.11 1.30
CA LEU A 18 -3.69 -9.08 0.78
C LEU A 18 -2.77 -8.24 1.68
N LYS A 19 -3.25 -7.06 2.06
CA LYS A 19 -2.54 -6.15 2.97
C LYS A 19 -2.37 -6.76 4.35
N LEU A 20 -3.43 -7.34 4.89
CA LEU A 20 -3.40 -7.98 6.22
C LEU A 20 -2.41 -9.14 6.27
N VAL A 21 -2.41 -10.00 5.23
CA VAL A 21 -1.46 -11.13 5.15
C VAL A 21 -0.02 -10.63 4.99
N LEU A 22 0.21 -9.59 4.18
CA LEU A 22 1.54 -9.00 4.04
C LEU A 22 2.06 -8.43 5.36
N LEU A 23 1.21 -7.70 6.10
CA LEU A 23 1.54 -7.16 7.42
C LEU A 23 1.83 -8.27 8.44
N ALA A 24 1.03 -9.34 8.45
CA ALA A 24 1.24 -10.49 9.32
C ALA A 24 2.61 -11.16 9.08
N LEU A 25 3.02 -11.27 7.81
CA LEU A 25 4.35 -11.77 7.42
C LEU A 25 5.46 -10.81 7.81
N ALA A 26 5.27 -9.50 7.59
CA ALA A 26 6.25 -8.46 7.94
C ALA A 26 6.51 -8.37 9.44
N ASP A 27 5.48 -8.49 10.27
CA ASP A 27 5.63 -8.55 11.72
C ASP A 27 6.40 -9.80 12.17
N SER A 28 6.27 -10.91 11.44
CA SER A 28 7.04 -12.13 11.69
C SER A 28 8.42 -12.16 11.00
N ALA A 29 8.81 -11.09 10.29
CA ALA A 29 10.07 -11.03 9.56
C ALA A 29 11.27 -10.63 10.44
N ASP A 30 12.44 -11.08 9.99
CA ASP A 30 13.75 -10.62 10.45
C ASP A 30 14.24 -9.42 9.61
N ASP A 31 15.43 -8.92 9.93
CA ASP A 31 16.02 -7.76 9.24
C ASP A 31 16.48 -8.07 7.80
N ASN A 32 16.54 -9.35 7.44
CA ASN A 32 16.79 -9.82 6.08
C ASN A 32 15.50 -9.96 5.26
N MET A 33 14.36 -9.48 5.78
CA MET A 33 13.04 -9.59 5.14
C MET A 33 12.55 -11.04 4.99
N GLN A 34 13.04 -11.96 5.82
CA GLN A 34 12.66 -13.38 5.78
C GLN A 34 11.82 -13.77 6.99
N CYS A 35 10.86 -14.67 6.78
CA CYS A 35 10.08 -15.27 7.84
C CYS A 35 9.65 -16.71 7.49
N PHE A 36 9.29 -17.50 8.51
CA PHE A 36 8.87 -18.89 8.35
C PHE A 36 7.59 -19.28 9.14
N PRO A 37 6.55 -18.44 9.21
CA PRO A 37 5.31 -18.79 9.87
C PRO A 37 4.53 -19.88 9.10
N SER A 38 3.76 -20.70 9.80
CA SER A 38 2.82 -21.63 9.17
C SER A 38 1.61 -20.88 8.59
N TYR A 39 0.90 -21.47 7.62
CA TYR A 39 -0.34 -20.89 7.11
C TYR A 39 -1.38 -20.63 8.22
N ALA A 40 -1.45 -21.49 9.23
CA ALA A 40 -2.34 -21.31 10.38
C ALA A 40 -1.95 -20.08 11.22
N HIS A 41 -0.66 -19.87 11.45
CA HIS A 41 -0.17 -18.68 12.14
C HIS A 41 -0.51 -17.40 11.38
N ILE A 42 -0.29 -17.38 10.06
CA ILE A 42 -0.61 -16.24 9.20
C ILE A 42 -2.11 -15.95 9.23
N ALA A 43 -2.94 -16.99 9.08
CA ALA A 43 -4.40 -16.90 9.08
C ALA A 43 -4.95 -16.32 10.38
N ARG A 44 -4.47 -16.82 11.53
CA ARG A 44 -4.85 -16.32 12.85
C ARG A 44 -4.47 -14.85 13.03
N LYS A 45 -3.27 -14.46 12.59
CA LYS A 45 -2.74 -13.10 12.75
C LYS A 45 -3.43 -12.09 11.84
N ALA A 46 -3.84 -12.52 10.64
CA ALA A 46 -4.62 -11.71 9.71
C ALA A 46 -6.14 -11.82 9.92
N SER A 47 -6.60 -12.56 10.93
CA SER A 47 -8.02 -12.80 11.24
C SER A 47 -8.85 -13.30 10.05
N ILE A 48 -8.29 -14.24 9.27
CA ILE A 48 -8.93 -14.84 8.10
C ILE A 48 -8.83 -16.37 8.11
N SER A 49 -9.58 -17.04 7.25
CA SER A 49 -9.45 -18.49 7.08
C SER A 49 -8.11 -18.88 6.44
N VAL A 50 -7.63 -20.09 6.75
CA VAL A 50 -6.39 -20.65 6.19
C VAL A 50 -6.43 -20.72 4.65
N SER A 51 -7.58 -21.05 4.07
CA SER A 51 -7.78 -21.07 2.62
C SER A 51 -7.64 -19.67 2.01
N THR A 52 -8.16 -18.64 2.68
CA THR A 52 -8.01 -17.24 2.26
C THR A 52 -6.56 -16.78 2.36
N ALA A 53 -5.86 -17.14 3.43
CA ALA A 53 -4.43 -16.83 3.60
C ALA A 53 -3.58 -17.46 2.48
N LYS A 54 -3.85 -18.72 2.11
CA LYS A 54 -3.18 -19.38 0.96
C LYS A 54 -3.40 -18.61 -0.34
N ARG A 55 -4.65 -18.29 -0.67
CA ARG A 55 -5.01 -17.51 -1.88
C ARG A 55 -4.35 -16.14 -1.90
N ALA A 56 -4.30 -15.45 -0.75
CA ALA A 56 -3.64 -14.17 -0.63
C ALA A 56 -2.12 -14.29 -0.88
N ILE A 57 -1.47 -15.31 -0.31
CA ILE A 57 -0.04 -15.57 -0.53
C ILE A 57 0.27 -15.84 -2.01
N GLU A 58 -0.55 -16.64 -2.69
CA GLU A 58 -0.40 -16.89 -4.14
C GLU A 58 -0.51 -15.60 -4.96
N LYS A 59 -1.46 -14.71 -4.61
CA LYS A 59 -1.59 -13.41 -5.26
C LYS A 59 -0.39 -12.49 -4.96
N LEU A 60 0.09 -12.46 -3.72
CA LEU A 60 1.29 -11.70 -3.32
C LEU A 60 2.54 -12.18 -4.06
N GLU A 61 2.66 -13.49 -4.29
CA GLU A 61 3.72 -14.09 -5.10
C GLU A 61 3.62 -13.68 -6.58
N LYS A 62 2.41 -13.69 -7.16
CA LYS A 62 2.17 -13.23 -8.54
C LYS A 62 2.56 -11.77 -8.78
N ILE A 63 2.24 -10.88 -7.84
CA ILE A 63 2.63 -9.47 -7.92
C ILE A 63 4.07 -9.22 -7.48
N LYS A 64 4.84 -10.28 -7.21
CA LYS A 64 6.25 -10.24 -6.76
C LYS A 64 6.45 -9.45 -5.45
N ALA A 65 5.43 -9.35 -4.60
CA ALA A 65 5.52 -8.76 -3.26
C ALA A 65 6.29 -9.66 -2.27
N LEU A 66 6.29 -10.97 -2.53
CA LEU A 66 7.09 -11.94 -1.79
C LEU A 66 7.54 -13.09 -2.70
N LYS A 67 8.51 -13.86 -2.24
CA LYS A 67 8.87 -15.18 -2.77
C LYS A 67 8.61 -16.25 -1.73
N LYS A 68 7.96 -17.35 -2.11
CA LYS A 68 7.73 -18.52 -1.25
C LYS A 68 8.71 -19.63 -1.62
N GLN A 69 9.39 -20.19 -0.63
CA GLN A 69 10.24 -21.37 -0.78
C GLN A 69 9.68 -22.48 0.10
N ASN A 70 9.24 -23.56 -0.54
CA ASN A 70 8.80 -24.75 0.17
C ASN A 70 10.03 -25.48 0.73
N ARG A 71 10.02 -25.79 2.02
CA ARG A 71 11.08 -26.60 2.64
C ARG A 71 10.58 -28.01 2.90
N PHE A 72 11.41 -28.97 2.53
CA PHE A 72 11.27 -30.37 2.90
C PHE A 72 12.50 -30.77 3.72
N LYS A 73 12.30 -31.46 4.85
CA LYS A 73 13.43 -32.02 5.58
C LYS A 73 14.08 -33.12 4.72
N LYS A 74 15.40 -33.05 4.50
CA LYS A 74 16.17 -34.21 4.03
C LYS A 74 15.86 -35.35 5.01
N ASN A 75 15.27 -36.44 4.50
CA ASN A 75 15.03 -37.71 5.19
C ASN A 75 13.67 -37.93 5.87
N LYS A 76 12.67 -37.04 5.75
CA LYS A 76 11.27 -37.36 6.13
C LYS A 76 10.26 -36.70 5.17
N LYS A 77 9.13 -37.39 4.89
CA LYS A 77 7.95 -36.84 4.17
C LYS A 77 7.19 -35.77 4.98
N GLU A 78 7.82 -35.13 5.96
CA GLU A 78 7.22 -34.06 6.76
C GLU A 78 7.52 -32.70 6.11
N GLN A 79 6.47 -31.96 5.76
CA GLN A 79 6.62 -30.56 5.38
C GLN A 79 7.16 -29.77 6.57
N THR A 80 8.30 -29.11 6.37
CA THR A 80 8.69 -27.99 7.24
C THR A 80 7.97 -26.72 6.81
N SER A 81 7.80 -25.77 7.74
CA SER A 81 7.19 -24.48 7.41
C SER A 81 7.90 -23.82 6.23
N ASN A 82 7.11 -23.23 5.33
CA ASN A 82 7.62 -22.50 4.18
C ASN A 82 8.45 -21.29 4.64
N ILE A 83 9.46 -20.92 3.85
CA ILE A 83 10.14 -19.64 3.99
C ILE A 83 9.48 -18.64 3.06
N TYR A 84 9.20 -17.46 3.58
CA TYR A 84 8.73 -16.31 2.81
C TYR A 84 9.80 -15.22 2.86
N THR A 85 10.23 -14.75 1.69
CA THR A 85 11.13 -13.59 1.56
C THR A 85 10.33 -12.43 0.99
N LEU A 86 10.20 -11.35 1.76
CA LEU A 86 9.47 -10.16 1.35
C LEU A 86 10.34 -9.33 0.41
N THR A 87 9.81 -9.02 -0.78
CA THR A 87 10.54 -8.30 -1.85
C THR A 87 10.05 -6.87 -2.03
N ILE A 88 9.10 -6.42 -1.20
CA ILE A 88 8.44 -5.11 -1.27
C ILE A 88 9.39 -3.89 -1.27
N GLY A 89 10.60 -3.98 -0.71
CA GLY A 89 11.60 -2.90 -0.76
C GLY A 89 12.36 -2.81 -2.09
N SER A 90 12.26 -3.82 -2.95
CA SER A 90 13.00 -3.90 -4.23
C SER A 90 12.12 -3.60 -5.45
N ILE A 91 10.82 -3.42 -5.26
CA ILE A 91 9.82 -3.20 -6.31
C ILE A 91 9.12 -1.87 -6.06
N ASN A 92 9.37 -0.89 -6.94
CA ASN A 92 8.46 0.23 -7.13
C ASN A 92 7.11 -0.35 -7.59
N MET A 93 6.17 -0.57 -6.68
CA MET A 93 4.85 -1.15 -6.94
C MET A 93 3.95 -0.15 -7.70
N THR A 94 4.32 0.15 -8.94
CA THR A 94 3.42 0.58 -10.01
C THR A 94 2.99 -0.67 -10.76
N LEU A 95 1.96 -1.37 -10.27
CA LEU A 95 1.18 -2.26 -11.13
C LEU A 95 -0.29 -2.01 -10.86
N GLY A 96 -1.01 -1.73 -11.95
CA GLY A 96 -2.33 -1.11 -11.99
C GLY A 96 -3.39 -1.82 -11.16
N GLN A 97 -4.21 -1.00 -10.52
CA GLN A 97 -5.53 -1.39 -10.07
C GLN A 97 -6.37 -1.68 -11.31
N ASN A 98 -6.60 -2.96 -11.58
CA ASN A 98 -7.85 -3.44 -12.16
C ASN A 98 -8.22 -4.73 -11.43
N ASP A 99 -9.53 -4.89 -11.22
CA ASP A 99 -10.21 -6.02 -10.56
C ASP A 99 -10.44 -5.89 -9.05
N THR A 100 -11.22 -4.87 -8.68
CA THR A 100 -12.16 -4.98 -7.56
C THR A 100 -13.59 -5.09 -8.10
N ARG A 101 -13.93 -6.26 -8.67
CA ARG A 101 -15.31 -6.73 -8.63
C ARG A 101 -15.33 -7.91 -7.67
N GLY A 102 -15.95 -7.68 -6.51
CA GLY A 102 -16.27 -8.72 -5.55
C GLY A 102 -17.13 -9.77 -6.23
N SER A 103 -16.52 -10.87 -6.65
CA SER A 103 -17.24 -12.09 -6.97
C SER A 103 -17.49 -12.81 -5.65
N VAL A 104 -18.62 -12.50 -5.03
CA VAL A 104 -19.30 -13.44 -4.15
C VAL A 104 -19.77 -14.59 -5.06
N THR A 105 -18.95 -15.62 -5.19
CA THR A 105 -19.36 -16.85 -5.86
C THR A 105 -20.45 -17.49 -4.99
N ALA A 106 -21.70 -17.34 -5.42
CA ALA A 106 -22.81 -18.17 -4.94
C ALA A 106 -22.44 -19.64 -5.22
N MET A 107 -22.25 -20.38 -4.14
CA MET A 107 -22.00 -21.82 -4.19
C MET A 107 -23.31 -22.55 -4.49
N THR A 108 -23.51 -22.92 -5.76
CA THR A 108 -24.51 -23.91 -6.12
C THR A 108 -23.90 -25.31 -6.00
N ARG A 109 -24.43 -26.14 -5.10
CA ARG A 109 -24.50 -27.61 -5.25
C ARG A 109 -25.51 -28.16 -4.24
N GLY A 110 -26.55 -28.78 -4.78
CA GLY A 110 -27.75 -29.16 -4.04
C GLY A 110 -27.78 -30.59 -3.51
N GLY A 111 -28.98 -30.92 -3.03
CA GLY A 111 -29.52 -32.27 -2.92
C GLY A 111 -29.66 -32.80 -1.51
N VAL A 112 -30.80 -32.56 -0.85
CA VAL A 112 -31.52 -33.55 0.00
C VAL A 112 -33.01 -33.25 -0.09
N THR A 113 -33.77 -34.33 -0.03
CA THR A 113 -35.18 -34.60 -0.36
C THR A 113 -36.24 -33.83 0.43
N SER A 114 -37.45 -33.90 -0.12
CA SER A 114 -38.77 -33.49 0.39
C SER A 114 -38.94 -33.60 1.90
N ASP A 115 -39.60 -32.59 2.50
CA ASP A 115 -40.93 -32.78 3.10
C ASP A 115 -41.61 -31.46 3.48
N THR A 116 -42.92 -31.58 3.65
CA THR A 116 -43.98 -30.60 3.46
C THR A 116 -44.19 -29.66 4.68
N ARG A 117 -44.82 -28.49 4.40
CA ARG A 117 -45.83 -27.73 5.19
C ARG A 117 -45.37 -26.50 5.99
N GLY A 118 -46.05 -25.39 5.71
CA GLY A 118 -46.44 -24.39 6.70
C GLY A 118 -45.75 -23.03 6.55
N GLY A 119 -46.45 -22.07 5.95
CA GLY A 119 -45.96 -20.72 5.75
C GLY A 119 -45.85 -19.90 7.03
N VAL A 120 -44.93 -18.93 7.03
CA VAL A 120 -44.99 -17.72 7.85
C VAL A 120 -44.40 -16.55 7.07
N THR A 121 -45.09 -15.43 7.21
CA THR A 121 -44.96 -14.12 6.57
C THR A 121 -43.55 -13.51 6.61
N ALA A 122 -43.14 -12.90 5.49
CA ALA A 122 -41.97 -12.04 5.41
C ALA A 122 -42.20 -10.73 6.19
N MET A 123 -41.38 -10.47 7.20
CA MET A 123 -41.27 -9.14 7.80
C MET A 123 -40.04 -8.45 7.21
N SER A 124 -40.29 -7.41 6.43
CA SER A 124 -39.31 -6.44 5.95
C SER A 124 -38.64 -5.74 7.13
N TYR A 125 -37.32 -5.92 7.28
CA TYR A 125 -36.50 -5.19 8.23
C TYR A 125 -35.82 -4.04 7.50
N GLU A 126 -36.28 -2.81 7.76
CA GLU A 126 -35.57 -1.57 7.46
C GLU A 126 -34.43 -1.40 8.49
N PRO A 127 -33.16 -1.33 8.09
CA PRO A 127 -32.08 -1.05 9.02
C PRO A 127 -32.07 0.45 9.34
N SER A 128 -32.39 0.76 10.59
CA SER A 128 -32.36 2.08 11.19
C SER A 128 -30.96 2.72 11.11
N SER A 129 -30.92 3.93 10.53
CA SER A 129 -29.77 4.80 10.43
C SER A 129 -29.32 5.32 11.80
N LEU A 130 -28.21 4.81 12.31
CA LEU A 130 -27.47 5.45 13.41
C LEU A 130 -26.36 6.33 12.84
N ASN A 131 -26.70 7.60 12.59
CA ASN A 131 -25.74 8.68 12.44
C ASN A 131 -25.08 8.94 13.79
N HIS A 132 -23.84 8.49 13.99
CA HIS A 132 -22.99 9.08 15.00
C HIS A 132 -22.25 10.27 14.38
N GLN A 133 -22.74 11.47 14.67
CA GLN A 133 -21.99 12.71 14.52
C GLN A 133 -20.75 12.62 15.42
N LEU A 134 -19.57 12.87 14.85
CA LEU A 134 -18.40 13.29 15.61
C LEU A 134 -17.98 14.66 15.07
N THR A 135 -18.43 15.70 15.75
CA THR A 135 -17.86 17.04 15.68
C THR A 135 -16.53 17.04 16.43
N SER A 136 -15.45 17.48 15.79
CA SER A 136 -14.31 18.08 16.49
C SER A 136 -13.58 19.02 15.53
N LEU A 137 -13.69 20.29 15.87
CA LEU A 137 -12.98 21.43 15.32
C LEU A 137 -11.49 21.30 15.64
N GLU A 138 -10.64 21.31 14.62
CA GLU A 138 -9.27 21.85 14.66
C GLU A 138 -8.80 21.94 13.20
N GLY A 139 -8.41 23.15 12.76
CA GLY A 139 -8.16 23.48 11.35
C GLY A 139 -7.31 22.42 10.64
N GLU A 140 -7.90 21.80 9.61
CA GLU A 140 -7.30 20.72 8.84
C GLU A 140 -5.92 21.13 8.34
N ARG A 141 -4.87 20.65 9.02
CA ARG A 141 -3.54 20.62 8.43
C ARG A 141 -3.64 19.61 7.30
N GLU A 142 -3.86 20.10 6.08
CA GLU A 142 -3.71 19.33 4.85
C GLU A 142 -2.25 18.85 4.76
N ILE A 143 -1.91 17.79 5.47
CA ILE A 143 -0.62 17.12 5.38
C ILE A 143 -0.90 15.83 4.63
N PHE A 144 -0.22 15.65 3.50
CA PHE A 144 -0.31 14.45 2.70
C PHE A 144 0.43 13.32 3.42
N THR A 145 -0.30 12.25 3.71
CA THR A 145 0.24 10.99 4.21
C THR A 145 0.78 10.11 3.07
N ASN A 146 0.42 10.41 1.83
CA ASN A 146 0.79 9.66 0.62
C ASN A 146 1.57 10.55 -0.35
N PHE A 147 2.76 10.08 -0.75
CA PHE A 147 3.64 10.77 -1.68
C PHE A 147 3.00 11.04 -3.05
N ASN A 148 2.17 10.13 -3.56
CA ASN A 148 1.54 10.33 -4.87
C ASN A 148 0.48 11.43 -4.81
N ASP A 149 -0.29 11.49 -3.73
CA ASP A 149 -1.33 12.50 -3.58
C ASP A 149 -0.68 13.89 -3.46
N PHE A 150 0.44 13.99 -2.73
CA PHE A 150 1.28 15.18 -2.70
C PHE A 150 1.84 15.54 -4.08
N ARG A 151 2.34 14.55 -4.82
CA ARG A 151 2.91 14.76 -6.16
C ARG A 151 1.85 15.27 -7.12
N ASP A 152 0.68 14.65 -7.15
CA ASP A 152 -0.44 15.04 -8.01
C ASP A 152 -0.95 16.43 -7.65
N PHE A 153 -1.02 16.73 -6.35
CA PHE A 153 -1.29 18.07 -5.84
C PHE A 153 -0.27 19.09 -6.34
N CYS A 154 1.03 18.77 -6.30
CA CYS A 154 2.09 19.64 -6.78
C CYS A 154 2.01 19.86 -8.30
N ILE A 155 1.73 18.82 -9.08
CA ILE A 155 1.56 18.92 -10.54
C ILE A 155 0.37 19.83 -10.88
N LYS A 156 -0.76 19.64 -10.19
CA LYS A 156 -1.97 20.47 -10.37
C LYS A 156 -1.70 21.95 -10.08
N ASN A 157 -0.81 22.24 -9.12
CA ASN A 157 -0.45 23.59 -8.70
C ASN A 157 0.92 24.06 -9.23
N LYS A 158 1.48 23.42 -10.26
CA LYS A 158 2.85 23.66 -10.75
C LYS A 158 3.20 25.14 -10.96
N ASN A 159 2.26 25.95 -11.44
CA ASN A 159 2.48 27.37 -11.75
C ASN A 159 2.76 28.22 -10.49
N LYS A 160 2.38 27.72 -9.31
CA LYS A 160 2.61 28.35 -8.01
C LYS A 160 3.82 27.78 -7.29
N ILE A 161 4.42 26.70 -7.81
CA ILE A 161 5.51 25.98 -7.16
C ILE A 161 6.81 26.27 -7.90
N SER A 162 7.51 27.30 -7.41
CA SER A 162 8.92 27.51 -7.72
C SER A 162 9.66 27.72 -6.42
N PHE A 163 10.73 26.94 -6.21
CA PHE A 163 11.49 27.03 -4.97
C PHE A 163 12.96 26.74 -5.19
N GLN A 164 13.77 27.28 -4.29
CA GLN A 164 15.20 27.07 -4.25
C GLN A 164 15.51 25.89 -3.33
N LEU A 165 16.35 24.97 -3.79
CA LEU A 165 16.88 23.89 -2.96
C LEU A 165 17.90 24.41 -1.95
N PRO A 166 18.01 23.78 -0.76
CA PRO A 166 19.08 24.09 0.19
C PRO A 166 20.44 23.81 -0.46
N TYR A 167 21.49 24.51 -0.03
CA TYR A 167 22.85 24.28 -0.53
C TYR A 167 23.74 23.78 0.62
N PRO A 168 24.54 22.71 0.42
CA PRO A 168 24.68 21.90 -0.79
C PRO A 168 23.54 20.89 -0.99
N PHE A 169 23.16 20.60 -2.23
CA PHE A 169 22.20 19.54 -2.56
C PHE A 169 22.62 18.80 -3.82
N GLN A 170 23.04 17.54 -3.69
CA GLN A 170 23.36 16.64 -4.81
C GLN A 170 24.27 17.28 -5.89
N ASN A 171 25.25 18.08 -5.46
CA ASN A 171 26.17 18.83 -6.33
C ASN A 171 25.48 19.84 -7.28
N LEU A 172 24.27 20.30 -6.95
CA LEU A 172 23.62 21.40 -7.65
C LEU A 172 24.22 22.74 -7.23
N GLN A 173 24.23 23.69 -8.18
CA GLN A 173 24.68 25.04 -7.91
C GLN A 173 23.75 25.74 -6.91
N LYS A 174 24.34 26.58 -6.05
CA LYS A 174 23.58 27.44 -5.13
C LYS A 174 22.63 28.32 -5.95
N GLY A 175 21.38 28.44 -5.53
CA GLY A 175 20.38 29.22 -6.27
C GLY A 175 19.65 28.46 -7.38
N THR A 176 19.87 27.15 -7.53
CA THR A 176 19.11 26.34 -8.50
C THR A 176 17.62 26.38 -8.19
N ILE A 177 16.82 26.84 -9.16
CA ILE A 177 15.36 26.89 -9.09
C ILE A 177 14.78 25.64 -9.73
N VAL A 178 13.92 24.94 -8.98
CA VAL A 178 13.20 23.76 -9.45
C VAL A 178 11.81 24.16 -9.92
N GLU A 179 11.43 23.66 -11.09
CA GLU A 179 10.09 23.79 -11.68
C GLU A 179 9.52 22.41 -12.01
N ILE A 180 8.19 22.28 -11.91
CA ILE A 180 7.48 21.03 -12.19
C ILE A 180 6.83 21.14 -13.58
N SER A 181 7.11 20.18 -14.46
CA SER A 181 6.48 20.11 -15.77
C SER A 181 5.02 19.64 -15.69
N GLU A 182 4.28 19.76 -16.79
CA GLU A 182 2.86 19.36 -16.85
C GLU A 182 2.62 17.88 -16.52
N ILE A 183 3.62 17.05 -16.84
CA ILE A 183 3.61 15.60 -16.66
C ILE A 183 4.39 15.17 -15.40
N GLY A 184 4.79 16.13 -14.56
CA GLY A 184 5.39 15.86 -13.24
C GLY A 184 6.86 15.47 -13.25
N TYR A 185 7.61 15.85 -14.29
CA TYR A 185 9.08 15.83 -14.26
C TYR A 185 9.59 17.12 -13.63
N LEU A 186 10.76 17.04 -12.99
CA LEU A 186 11.41 18.20 -12.41
C LEU A 186 12.42 18.76 -13.40
N LYS A 187 12.39 20.08 -13.56
CA LYS A 187 13.24 20.85 -14.46
C LYS A 187 14.04 21.86 -13.66
N ASN A 188 15.32 22.02 -14.01
CA ASN A 188 16.11 23.15 -13.57
C ASN A 188 15.75 24.35 -14.45
N LYS A 189 15.11 25.35 -13.87
CA LYS A 189 14.65 26.54 -14.59
C LYS A 189 15.79 27.39 -15.12
N THR A 190 16.94 27.40 -14.45
CA THR A 190 18.09 28.24 -14.82
C THR A 190 18.77 27.77 -16.10
N ILE A 191 18.85 26.45 -16.31
CA ILE A 191 19.54 25.84 -17.46
C ILE A 191 18.58 25.15 -18.43
N ASP A 192 17.28 25.33 -18.23
CA ASP A 192 16.19 24.75 -19.01
C ASP A 192 16.24 23.21 -19.19
N LYS A 193 16.86 22.49 -18.25
CA LYS A 193 17.14 21.04 -18.39
C LYS A 193 16.40 20.21 -17.35
N LEU A 194 15.85 19.06 -17.78
CA LEU A 194 15.26 18.08 -16.87
C LEU A 194 16.32 17.48 -15.94
N PHE A 195 15.94 17.25 -14.68
CA PHE A 195 16.79 16.52 -13.75
C PHE A 195 16.81 15.02 -14.09
N GLU A 196 17.96 14.39 -13.91
CA GLU A 196 18.09 12.93 -13.97
C GLU A 196 17.17 12.25 -12.94
N LYS A 197 16.83 10.99 -13.18
CA LYS A 197 15.86 10.24 -12.36
C LYS A 197 16.23 10.23 -10.87
N ASP A 198 17.49 9.96 -10.54
CA ASP A 198 17.94 9.85 -9.14
C ASP A 198 17.92 11.20 -8.42
N LYS A 199 18.30 12.28 -9.13
CA LYS A 199 18.21 13.65 -8.60
C LYS A 199 16.75 14.06 -8.43
N SER A 200 15.91 13.77 -9.40
CA SER A 200 14.47 14.03 -9.34
C SER A 200 13.82 13.35 -8.14
N LEU A 201 14.16 12.09 -7.87
CA LEU A 201 13.64 11.35 -6.72
C LEU A 201 14.02 12.05 -5.40
N LYS A 202 15.28 12.43 -5.23
CA LYS A 202 15.74 13.12 -4.01
C LYS A 202 15.08 14.49 -3.82
N ILE A 203 14.89 15.24 -4.90
CA ILE A 203 14.19 16.53 -4.85
C ILE A 203 12.72 16.31 -4.44
N TRP A 204 12.06 15.33 -5.03
CA TRP A 204 10.69 14.98 -4.67
C TRP A 204 10.55 14.53 -3.21
N THR A 205 11.47 13.70 -2.71
CA THR A 205 11.52 13.31 -1.29
C THR A 205 11.67 14.53 -0.38
N TYR A 206 12.61 15.42 -0.71
CA TYR A 206 12.80 16.67 0.03
C TYR A 206 11.53 17.54 0.04
N MET A 207 10.85 17.65 -1.10
CA MET A 207 9.58 18.38 -1.20
C MET A 207 8.51 17.76 -0.30
N PHE A 208 8.40 16.44 -0.27
CA PHE A 208 7.43 15.73 0.58
C PHE A 208 7.71 15.92 2.08
N GLU A 209 8.98 15.87 2.48
CA GLU A 209 9.40 16.18 3.87
C GLU A 209 9.09 17.64 4.26
N LYS A 210 9.09 18.56 3.29
CA LYS A 210 8.81 19.99 3.48
C LYS A 210 7.44 20.41 2.96
N GLN A 211 6.51 19.46 2.84
CA GLN A 211 5.20 19.67 2.23
C GLN A 211 4.41 20.82 2.86
N GLU A 212 4.49 21.01 4.17
CA GLU A 212 3.80 22.13 4.86
C GLU A 212 4.23 23.50 4.32
N LYS A 213 5.53 23.66 4.02
CA LYS A 213 6.06 24.91 3.46
C LYS A 213 5.56 25.11 2.04
N ILE A 214 5.52 24.05 1.24
CA ILE A 214 5.03 24.09 -0.15
C ILE A 214 3.53 24.41 -0.20
N ILE A 215 2.74 23.81 0.69
CA ILE A 215 1.29 24.07 0.79
C ILE A 215 1.03 25.52 1.19
N LYS A 216 1.79 26.05 2.17
CA LYS A 216 1.73 27.48 2.52
C LYS A 216 2.08 28.39 1.34
N MET A 217 3.08 28.04 0.54
CA MET A 217 3.46 28.82 -0.66
C MET A 217 2.38 28.85 -1.75
N ILE A 218 1.53 27.82 -1.83
CA ILE A 218 0.46 27.74 -2.85
C ILE A 218 -0.80 28.50 -2.42
N LYS A 219 -1.05 28.55 -1.10
CA LYS A 219 -2.23 29.15 -0.48
C LYS A 219 -2.06 30.64 -0.17
N GLY A 220 -0.83 31.11 0.05
CA GLY A 220 -0.49 32.53 0.16
C GLY A 220 -0.41 33.20 -1.20
#